data_AF-A0A959HKH8-F1
#
_entry.id   AF-A0A959HKH8-F1
#
_cell.length_a   1.000
_cell.length_b   1.000
_cell.length_c   1.000
_cell.angle_alpha   90.00
_cell.angle_beta   90.00
_cell.angle_gamma   90.00
#
_symmetry.space_group_name_H-M   'P 1'
#
loop_
_entity.id
_entity.type
_entity.pdbx_description
1 polymer ?
#
loop_
_entity_poly.entity_id
_entity_poly.type
_entity_poly.pdbx_seq_one_letter_code
_entity_poly.pdbx_strand_id
1 'polypeptide(L)'
;MKRTKLLSPLLATVLLAIFLTPARTQEAICVDSSHYNPELACYLIYIPLCTCNGANPGNDCFAFKDGLSCWSQKCELIDLGCEVAFSYAIDGDQLMLKDESPTADGDEVAYWEWQNNYETFAMESPEAVLNMPPEQTKFKVSLSIRTAQGCIAYCTYLIDRTIDSGRELTEAEPSVFPNPLNGVLHIRNTFHCQRLRIYSLDGRRQLDQPLRGALQERVGVGQLSPGIYLVEISGEKGARTFKVMVR
;
A
#
# COMPACT_ATOMS: atom_id res chain seq x y z
N MET A 1 -31.93 48.59 44.02
CA MET A 1 -31.97 47.15 44.35
C MET A 1 -32.33 46.35 43.10
N LYS A 2 -31.32 45.80 42.40
CA LYS A 2 -31.52 44.96 41.21
C LYS A 2 -31.56 43.49 41.67
N ARG A 3 -32.67 42.79 41.41
CA ARG A 3 -32.79 41.35 41.67
C ARG A 3 -32.13 40.59 40.53
N THR A 4 -30.92 40.11 40.76
CA THR A 4 -30.24 39.13 39.90
C THR A 4 -30.92 37.77 40.08
N LYS A 5 -31.62 37.30 39.04
CA LYS A 5 -32.17 35.94 38.99
C LYS A 5 -30.99 34.96 38.84
N LEU A 6 -30.74 34.14 39.86
CA LEU A 6 -29.87 32.98 39.73
C LEU A 6 -30.46 32.03 38.68
N LEU A 7 -29.73 31.80 37.59
CA LEU A 7 -30.01 30.68 36.69
C LEU A 7 -29.80 29.36 37.45
N SER A 8 -30.78 28.47 37.31
CA SER A 8 -30.79 27.15 37.92
C SER A 8 -29.58 26.31 37.48
N PRO A 9 -28.89 25.61 38.41
CA PRO A 9 -27.72 24.78 38.09
C PRO A 9 -28.08 23.57 37.21
N LEU A 10 -29.37 23.25 37.04
CA LEU A 10 -29.82 22.19 36.13
C LEU A 10 -29.62 22.54 34.65
N LEU A 11 -29.55 23.82 34.27
CA LEU A 11 -29.42 24.19 32.86
C LEU A 11 -27.96 24.15 32.37
N ALA A 12 -27.00 24.31 33.28
CA ALA A 12 -25.58 24.29 32.96
C ALA A 12 -25.04 22.86 32.72
N THR A 13 -25.66 21.85 33.34
CA THR A 13 -25.26 20.44 33.17
C THR A 13 -25.76 19.83 31.85
N VAL A 14 -26.87 20.32 31.29
CA VAL A 14 -27.41 19.83 30.00
C VAL A 14 -26.57 20.32 28.81
N LEU A 15 -25.94 21.49 28.90
CA LEU A 15 -25.13 22.06 27.82
C LEU A 15 -23.70 21.48 27.73
N LEU A 16 -23.18 20.85 28.79
CA LEU A 16 -21.85 20.23 28.79
C LEU A 16 -21.85 18.79 28.24
N ALA A 17 -23.02 18.14 28.14
CA ALA A 17 -23.16 16.77 27.62
C ALA A 17 -23.26 16.70 26.08
N ILE A 18 -23.42 17.83 25.38
CA ILE A 18 -23.61 17.87 23.92
C ILE A 18 -22.27 17.84 23.14
N PHE A 19 -21.13 18.04 23.82
CA PHE A 19 -19.79 18.03 23.20
C PHE A 19 -18.98 16.74 23.40
N LEU A 20 -19.58 15.70 23.97
CA LEU A 20 -18.98 14.36 24.06
C LEU A 20 -19.76 13.38 23.18
N THR A 21 -19.89 13.70 21.89
CA THR A 21 -20.10 12.62 20.91
C THR A 21 -18.77 11.88 20.79
N PRO A 22 -18.68 10.58 21.15
CA PRO A 22 -17.53 9.79 20.74
C PRO A 22 -17.40 9.93 19.22
N ALA A 23 -16.16 10.05 18.74
CA ALA A 23 -15.86 9.90 17.32
C ALA A 23 -16.61 8.67 16.84
N ARG A 24 -17.54 8.85 15.91
CA ARG A 24 -18.30 7.76 15.31
C ARG A 24 -17.26 6.81 14.75
N THR A 25 -17.02 5.70 15.44
CA THR A 25 -16.23 4.60 14.92
C THR A 25 -16.95 4.20 13.64
N GLN A 26 -16.26 4.32 12.53
CA GLN A 26 -16.76 3.88 11.25
C GLN A 26 -16.83 2.36 11.35
N GLU A 27 -17.97 1.81 11.79
CA GLU A 27 -18.30 0.42 11.50
C GLU A 27 -18.17 0.30 9.99
N ALA A 28 -17.13 -0.40 9.57
CA ALA A 28 -16.75 -0.51 8.18
C ALA A 28 -17.97 -1.04 7.40
N ILE A 29 -18.23 -0.41 6.26
CA ILE A 29 -19.42 -0.49 5.38
C ILE A 29 -19.64 -1.90 4.74
N CYS A 30 -19.13 -2.95 5.36
CA CYS A 30 -18.78 -4.23 4.77
C CYS A 30 -18.96 -5.43 5.72
N VAL A 31 -19.47 -5.19 6.94
CA VAL A 31 -20.00 -6.24 7.80
C VAL A 31 -21.51 -6.23 7.64
N ASP A 32 -22.05 -7.28 7.05
CA ASP A 32 -23.48 -7.45 6.87
C ASP A 32 -23.97 -8.61 7.74
N SER A 33 -24.62 -8.24 8.85
CA SER A 33 -25.24 -9.20 9.78
C SER A 33 -26.25 -10.14 9.13
N SER A 34 -26.84 -9.78 7.97
CA SER A 34 -27.74 -10.67 7.23
C SER A 34 -27.01 -11.82 6.52
N HIS A 35 -25.69 -11.72 6.36
CA HIS A 35 -24.82 -12.74 5.79
C HIS A 35 -24.09 -13.58 6.86
N TYR A 36 -24.28 -13.28 8.16
CA TYR A 36 -23.75 -14.11 9.25
C TYR A 36 -24.41 -15.50 9.25
N ASN A 37 -23.59 -16.55 9.17
CA ASN A 37 -24.09 -17.93 9.19
C ASN A 37 -23.17 -18.81 10.05
N PRO A 38 -23.46 -19.00 11.35
CA PRO A 38 -22.63 -19.78 12.25
C PRO A 38 -22.59 -21.28 11.92
N GLU A 39 -23.57 -21.77 11.15
CA GLU A 39 -23.69 -23.16 10.74
C GLU A 39 -22.89 -23.47 9.46
N LEU A 40 -22.30 -22.46 8.82
CA LEU A 40 -21.44 -22.65 7.66
C LEU A 40 -20.22 -23.49 8.04
N ALA A 41 -20.09 -24.65 7.39
CA ALA A 41 -18.94 -25.53 7.52
C ALA A 41 -17.81 -25.02 6.62
N CYS A 42 -16.71 -24.59 7.27
CA CYS A 42 -15.56 -24.07 6.56
C CYS A 42 -14.44 -25.08 6.43
N TYR A 43 -13.78 -25.02 5.28
CA TYR A 43 -12.56 -25.79 5.06
C TYR A 43 -11.44 -25.24 5.97
N LEU A 44 -10.52 -26.09 6.39
CA LEU A 44 -9.47 -25.75 7.37
C LEU A 44 -8.17 -25.24 6.73
N ILE A 45 -8.17 -24.99 5.41
CA ILE A 45 -7.03 -24.42 4.71
C ILE A 45 -6.91 -22.94 5.12
N TYR A 46 -5.76 -22.57 5.66
CA TYR A 46 -5.48 -21.20 6.09
C TYR A 46 -4.99 -20.37 4.89
N ILE A 47 -5.82 -19.42 4.45
CA ILE A 47 -5.58 -18.45 3.36
C ILE A 47 -6.11 -17.10 3.86
N PRO A 48 -5.37 -16.40 4.74
CA PRO A 48 -5.88 -15.23 5.44
C PRO A 48 -6.29 -14.13 4.46
N LEU A 49 -7.39 -13.45 4.76
CA LEU A 49 -7.89 -12.33 3.98
C LEU A 49 -7.79 -11.04 4.78
N CYS A 50 -7.57 -9.92 4.06
CA CYS A 50 -7.96 -8.63 4.59
C CYS A 50 -9.48 -8.63 4.76
N THR A 51 -9.93 -8.34 5.96
CA THR A 51 -11.33 -7.99 6.17
C THR A 51 -11.36 -6.51 6.51
N CYS A 52 -12.43 -5.88 6.09
CA CYS A 52 -12.64 -4.46 6.25
C CYS A 52 -12.82 -4.01 7.72
N ASN A 53 -13.05 -4.94 8.64
CA ASN A 53 -13.09 -4.68 10.09
C ASN A 53 -11.79 -5.10 10.80
N GLY A 54 -10.73 -5.44 10.06
CA GLY A 54 -9.43 -5.84 10.61
C GLY A 54 -9.38 -7.25 11.18
N ALA A 55 -10.48 -8.02 11.13
CA ALA A 55 -10.49 -9.42 11.54
C ALA A 55 -9.64 -10.29 10.60
N ASN A 56 -9.06 -11.36 11.13
CA ASN A 56 -8.33 -12.36 10.34
C ASN A 56 -9.01 -13.73 10.46
N PRO A 57 -10.07 -13.99 9.69
CA PRO A 57 -10.88 -15.20 9.82
C PRO A 57 -10.14 -16.47 9.37
N GLY A 58 -8.93 -16.35 8.84
CA GLY A 58 -8.09 -17.46 8.42
C GLY A 58 -8.37 -17.95 7.01
N ASN A 59 -9.60 -17.86 6.49
CA ASN A 59 -9.91 -18.00 5.07
C ASN A 59 -11.21 -17.30 4.65
N ASP A 60 -11.54 -17.36 3.35
CA ASP A 60 -12.74 -16.75 2.79
C ASP A 60 -14.04 -17.28 3.40
N CYS A 61 -14.12 -18.58 3.67
CA CYS A 61 -15.30 -19.19 4.24
C CYS A 61 -15.55 -18.69 5.66
N PHE A 62 -14.53 -18.61 6.49
CA PHE A 62 -14.65 -18.05 7.84
C PHE A 62 -15.01 -16.56 7.79
N ALA A 63 -14.56 -15.81 6.76
CA ALA A 63 -14.97 -14.43 6.56
C ALA A 63 -16.49 -14.34 6.27
N PHE A 64 -16.98 -15.19 5.36
CA PHE A 64 -18.42 -15.28 5.05
C PHE A 64 -19.24 -15.73 6.24
N LYS A 65 -18.74 -16.70 7.01
CA LYS A 65 -19.35 -17.18 8.26
C LYS A 65 -19.67 -16.03 9.20
N ASP A 66 -18.74 -15.07 9.29
CA ASP A 66 -18.82 -13.91 10.17
C ASP A 66 -19.53 -12.69 9.53
N GLY A 67 -20.18 -12.87 8.36
CA GLY A 67 -20.91 -11.80 7.67
C GLY A 67 -20.02 -10.73 7.05
N LEU A 68 -18.75 -11.04 6.79
CA LEU A 68 -17.78 -10.13 6.18
C LEU A 68 -17.91 -10.20 4.66
N SER A 69 -18.32 -9.10 4.02
CA SER A 69 -18.43 -9.02 2.57
C SER A 69 -17.12 -8.48 1.97
N CYS A 70 -16.16 -9.37 1.69
CA CYS A 70 -15.00 -9.07 0.85
C CYS A 70 -15.04 -9.98 -0.39
N TRP A 71 -15.68 -9.52 -1.46
CA TRP A 71 -15.97 -10.32 -2.66
C TRP A 71 -14.94 -10.12 -3.78
N SER A 72 -13.65 -10.23 -3.47
CA SER A 72 -12.60 -10.65 -4.42
C SER A 72 -11.23 -10.60 -3.75
N GLN A 73 -10.23 -11.19 -4.40
CA GLN A 73 -8.79 -10.94 -4.17
C GLN A 73 -8.39 -9.44 -4.23
N LYS A 74 -9.33 -8.54 -4.54
CA LYS A 74 -9.27 -7.11 -4.24
C LYS A 74 -10.24 -6.81 -3.10
N CYS A 75 -9.74 -6.83 -1.87
CA CYS A 75 -10.19 -5.77 -0.99
C CYS A 75 -9.78 -4.45 -1.67
N GLU A 76 -10.67 -3.47 -1.75
CA GLU A 76 -10.22 -2.09 -1.86
C GLU A 76 -9.32 -1.90 -0.64
N LEU A 77 -8.01 -1.96 -0.90
CA LEU A 77 -7.00 -1.62 0.07
C LEU A 77 -7.42 -0.25 0.57
N ILE A 78 -7.83 -0.17 1.83
CA ILE A 78 -7.66 1.09 2.54
C ILE A 78 -6.16 1.29 2.44
N ASP A 79 -5.75 2.19 1.54
CA ASP A 79 -4.37 2.64 1.40
C ASP A 79 -4.06 3.39 2.69
N LEU A 80 -3.78 2.61 3.74
CA LEU A 80 -3.38 3.08 5.06
C LEU A 80 -1.99 3.72 5.02
N GLY A 81 -1.40 3.84 3.82
CA GLY A 81 -0.17 4.59 3.57
C GLY A 81 1.11 3.78 3.75
N CYS A 82 1.05 2.47 4.01
CA CYS A 82 2.27 1.65 4.02
C CYS A 82 2.77 1.39 2.59
N GLU A 83 4.08 1.51 2.40
CA GLU A 83 4.77 1.20 1.14
C GLU A 83 5.68 0.00 1.37
N VAL A 84 5.94 -0.79 0.34
CA VAL A 84 6.98 -1.82 0.41
C VAL A 84 8.26 -1.23 -0.13
N ALA A 85 9.34 -1.39 0.61
CA ALA A 85 10.69 -1.07 0.21
C ALA A 85 11.61 -2.19 0.70
N PHE A 86 12.62 -2.54 -0.08
CA PHE A 86 13.60 -3.54 0.32
C PHE A 86 14.91 -3.39 -0.43
N SER A 87 16.00 -3.64 0.29
CA SER A 87 17.34 -3.73 -0.29
C SER A 87 17.76 -5.17 -0.50
N TYR A 88 18.78 -5.34 -1.35
CA TYR A 88 19.35 -6.65 -1.60
C TYR A 88 20.87 -6.57 -1.81
N ALA A 89 21.55 -7.69 -1.55
CA ALA A 89 22.96 -7.89 -1.83
C ALA A 89 23.19 -9.28 -2.41
N ILE A 90 24.15 -9.41 -3.32
CA ILE A 90 24.55 -10.70 -3.90
C ILE A 90 25.95 -11.03 -3.38
N ASP A 91 26.08 -12.18 -2.70
CA ASP A 91 27.36 -12.76 -2.31
C ASP A 91 27.47 -14.18 -2.87
N GLY A 92 28.28 -14.34 -3.92
CA GLY A 92 28.35 -15.59 -4.68
C GLY A 92 26.99 -16.01 -5.25
N ASP A 93 26.47 -17.15 -4.78
CA ASP A 93 25.16 -17.68 -5.17
C ASP A 93 24.05 -17.36 -4.18
N GLN A 94 24.32 -16.52 -3.18
CA GLN A 94 23.31 -16.10 -2.21
C GLN A 94 22.81 -14.69 -2.52
N LEU A 95 21.48 -14.56 -2.54
CA LEU A 95 20.78 -13.30 -2.56
C LEU A 95 20.28 -12.98 -1.16
N MET A 96 20.88 -11.98 -0.54
CA MET A 96 20.47 -11.46 0.75
C MET A 96 19.45 -10.36 0.51
N LEU A 97 18.32 -10.42 1.21
CA LEU A 97 17.20 -9.49 1.12
C LEU A 97 16.91 -8.90 2.49
N LYS A 98 16.55 -7.62 2.52
CA LYS A 98 16.21 -6.92 3.74
C LYS A 98 15.08 -5.93 3.52
N ASP A 99 14.06 -6.00 4.36
CA ASP A 99 12.96 -5.06 4.39
C ASP A 99 13.41 -3.66 4.83
N GLU A 100 12.93 -2.65 4.12
CA GLU A 100 13.12 -1.23 4.38
C GLU A 100 11.80 -0.45 4.27
N SER A 101 10.67 -1.17 4.35
CA SER A 101 9.32 -0.63 4.17
C SER A 101 9.02 0.49 5.18
N PRO A 102 8.65 1.69 4.71
CA PRO A 102 8.27 2.76 5.61
C PRO A 102 6.88 2.50 6.20
N THR A 103 6.72 2.81 7.49
CA THR A 103 5.45 2.74 8.20
C THR A 103 5.02 4.12 8.67
N ALA A 104 3.72 4.30 8.86
CA ALA A 104 3.19 5.52 9.46
C ALA A 104 3.64 5.63 10.93
N ASP A 105 3.63 6.85 11.47
CA ASP A 105 4.00 7.08 12.88
C ASP A 105 3.16 6.20 13.82
N GLY A 106 3.84 5.32 14.57
CA GLY A 106 3.21 4.39 15.51
C GLY A 106 2.63 3.12 14.87
N ASP A 107 2.92 2.85 13.60
CA ASP A 107 2.69 1.56 12.95
C ASP A 107 4.02 0.84 12.70
N GLU A 108 3.97 -0.48 12.66
CA GLU A 108 5.14 -1.34 12.45
C GLU A 108 4.78 -2.50 11.55
N VAL A 109 5.76 -3.01 10.79
CA VAL A 109 5.56 -4.24 10.02
C VAL A 109 5.49 -5.42 11.00
N ALA A 110 4.39 -6.16 10.95
CA ALA A 110 4.12 -7.29 11.83
C ALA A 110 4.30 -8.65 11.12
N TYR A 111 4.31 -8.65 9.79
CA TYR A 111 4.43 -9.87 8.99
C TYR A 111 5.12 -9.55 7.65
N TRP A 112 5.99 -10.46 7.24
CA TRP A 112 6.72 -10.42 5.96
C TRP A 112 6.49 -11.72 5.22
N GLU A 113 6.43 -11.65 3.90
CA GLU A 113 6.39 -12.81 3.03
C GLU A 113 7.27 -12.57 1.81
N TRP A 114 8.40 -13.26 1.78
CA TRP A 114 9.35 -13.23 0.69
C TRP A 114 9.08 -14.36 -0.30
N GLN A 115 8.98 -14.01 -1.58
CA GLN A 115 8.75 -14.96 -2.68
C GLN A 115 9.77 -14.76 -3.80
N ASN A 116 10.05 -15.82 -4.56
CA ASN A 116 10.74 -15.73 -5.83
C ASN A 116 9.92 -16.35 -6.97
N ASN A 117 10.55 -16.59 -8.13
CA ASN A 117 9.90 -17.23 -9.28
C ASN A 117 9.34 -18.64 -9.01
N TYR A 118 9.82 -19.30 -7.97
CA TYR A 118 9.66 -20.74 -7.75
C TYR A 118 8.97 -21.04 -6.43
N GLU A 119 9.31 -20.34 -5.36
CA GLU A 119 8.84 -20.69 -4.02
C GLU A 119 8.59 -19.45 -3.13
N THR A 120 8.04 -19.69 -1.95
CA THR A 120 7.90 -18.71 -0.86
C THR A 120 8.84 -19.16 0.26
N PHE A 121 9.69 -18.27 0.77
CA PHE A 121 10.90 -18.69 1.51
C PHE A 121 10.96 -18.21 2.96
N ALA A 122 10.44 -17.03 3.24
CA ALA A 122 10.49 -16.44 4.57
C ALA A 122 9.14 -15.82 4.88
N MET A 123 8.37 -16.54 5.70
CA MET A 123 7.21 -16.00 6.38
C MET A 123 7.73 -15.46 7.72
N GLU A 124 7.39 -14.21 8.04
CA GLU A 124 7.61 -13.60 9.36
C GLU A 124 9.04 -13.11 9.68
N SER A 125 9.90 -12.90 8.66
CA SER A 125 11.23 -12.30 8.87
C SER A 125 11.46 -11.06 8.00
N PRO A 126 12.01 -9.96 8.55
CA PRO A 126 12.41 -8.79 7.78
C PRO A 126 13.62 -9.04 6.88
N GLU A 127 14.30 -10.18 7.06
CA GLU A 127 15.45 -10.58 6.24
C GLU A 127 15.22 -11.97 5.64
N ALA A 128 15.72 -12.18 4.42
CA ALA A 128 15.68 -13.48 3.75
C ALA A 128 16.98 -13.73 2.98
N VAL A 129 17.40 -14.99 2.90
CA VAL A 129 18.53 -15.41 2.06
C VAL A 129 18.03 -16.46 1.08
N LEU A 130 18.14 -16.16 -0.21
CA LEU A 130 17.71 -17.03 -1.29
C LEU A 130 18.92 -17.58 -2.03
N ASN A 131 18.88 -18.86 -2.40
CA ASN A 131 19.86 -19.40 -3.32
C ASN A 131 19.49 -19.00 -4.75
N MET A 132 20.44 -18.40 -5.44
CA MET A 132 20.35 -18.06 -6.85
C MET A 132 21.13 -19.10 -7.67
N PRO A 133 20.44 -20.02 -8.38
CA PRO A 133 21.13 -21.01 -9.20
C PRO A 133 22.01 -20.34 -10.27
N PRO A 134 23.24 -20.81 -10.50
CA PRO A 134 24.21 -20.14 -11.36
C PRO A 134 23.78 -20.06 -12.83
N GLU A 135 22.92 -20.97 -13.28
CA GLU A 135 22.30 -20.94 -14.61
C GLU A 135 21.32 -19.78 -14.83
N GLN A 136 20.83 -19.14 -13.78
CA GLN A 136 19.90 -18.01 -13.90
C GLN A 136 20.64 -16.68 -13.80
N THR A 137 20.39 -15.81 -14.78
CA THR A 137 20.90 -14.44 -14.77
C THR A 137 19.89 -13.45 -14.23
N LYS A 138 18.61 -13.82 -14.17
CA LYS A 138 17.51 -12.97 -13.73
C LYS A 138 16.69 -13.64 -12.65
N PHE A 139 16.40 -12.90 -11.59
CA PHE A 139 15.72 -13.39 -10.39
C PHE A 139 14.58 -12.47 -10.02
N LYS A 140 13.37 -13.01 -10.02
CA LYS A 140 12.22 -12.31 -9.46
C LYS A 140 12.24 -12.47 -7.95
N VAL A 141 12.08 -11.37 -7.25
CA VAL A 141 11.87 -11.30 -5.81
C VAL A 141 10.58 -10.55 -5.57
N SER A 142 9.77 -11.00 -4.63
CA SER A 142 8.63 -10.23 -4.14
C SER A 142 8.66 -10.17 -2.62
N LEU A 143 8.32 -9.01 -2.07
CA LEU A 143 8.05 -8.84 -0.66
C LEU A 143 6.60 -8.41 -0.51
N SER A 144 5.85 -9.14 0.30
CA SER A 144 4.57 -8.71 0.84
C SER A 144 4.73 -8.43 2.33
N ILE A 145 4.21 -7.30 2.81
CA ILE A 145 4.20 -6.95 4.21
C ILE A 145 2.78 -6.81 4.72
N ARG A 146 2.59 -7.04 6.01
CA ARG A 146 1.41 -6.59 6.74
C ARG A 146 1.85 -5.86 8.01
N THR A 147 1.28 -4.69 8.25
CA THR A 147 1.55 -3.90 9.45
C THR A 147 0.63 -4.30 10.62
N ALA A 148 1.00 -3.90 11.83
CA ALA A 148 0.22 -4.13 13.04
C ALA A 148 -1.18 -3.49 12.95
N GLN A 149 -1.29 -2.33 12.30
CA GLN A 149 -2.56 -1.67 12.03
C GLN A 149 -3.35 -2.26 10.84
N GLY A 150 -2.82 -3.33 10.24
CA GLY A 150 -3.52 -4.10 9.20
C GLY A 150 -3.32 -3.57 7.78
N CYS A 151 -2.39 -2.64 7.55
CA CYS A 151 -2.01 -2.25 6.20
C CYS A 151 -1.32 -3.42 5.51
N ILE A 152 -1.66 -3.70 4.25
CA ILE A 152 -1.00 -4.71 3.43
C ILE A 152 -0.46 -4.05 2.18
N ALA A 153 0.83 -4.27 1.91
CA ALA A 153 1.49 -3.81 0.70
C ALA A 153 2.35 -4.93 0.12
N TYR A 154 2.56 -4.90 -1.20
CA TYR A 154 3.42 -5.86 -1.88
C TYR A 154 4.21 -5.19 -3.00
N CYS A 155 5.43 -5.68 -3.25
CA CYS A 155 6.25 -5.27 -4.38
C CYS A 155 6.98 -6.47 -4.98
N THR A 156 7.19 -6.43 -6.30
CA THR A 156 7.98 -7.40 -7.04
C THR A 156 9.11 -6.69 -7.77
N TYR A 157 10.31 -7.27 -7.74
CA TYR A 157 11.50 -6.81 -8.45
C TYR A 157 12.17 -7.95 -9.24
N LEU A 158 12.86 -7.61 -10.34
CA LEU A 158 13.66 -8.52 -11.16
C LEU A 158 15.13 -8.12 -11.08
N ILE A 159 15.92 -8.87 -10.33
CA ILE A 159 17.37 -8.69 -10.16
C ILE A 159 18.10 -9.34 -11.33
N ASP A 160 19.06 -8.65 -11.95
CA ASP A 160 19.88 -9.19 -13.04
C ASP A 160 21.36 -9.27 -12.64
N ARG A 161 21.86 -10.49 -12.41
CA ARG A 161 23.24 -10.78 -11.96
C ARG A 161 24.30 -10.32 -12.97
N THR A 162 23.97 -10.20 -14.25
CA THR A 162 24.92 -9.80 -15.31
C THR A 162 25.18 -8.31 -15.37
N ILE A 163 24.30 -7.52 -14.76
CA ILE A 163 24.38 -6.06 -14.75
C ILE A 163 24.99 -5.57 -13.41
N ASP A 164 24.77 -6.32 -12.34
CA ASP A 164 25.04 -5.90 -10.96
C ASP A 164 26.43 -6.31 -10.40
N SER A 165 27.16 -7.16 -11.11
CA SER A 165 28.47 -7.69 -10.68
C SER A 165 29.67 -6.74 -10.92
N GLY A 166 29.45 -5.43 -11.04
CA GLY A 166 30.56 -4.46 -11.17
C GLY A 166 30.30 -3.24 -12.03
N ARG A 167 29.05 -2.85 -12.27
CA ARG A 167 28.73 -1.52 -12.81
C ARG A 167 28.01 -0.73 -11.75
N GLU A 168 28.62 0.38 -11.35
CA GLU A 168 27.88 1.57 -10.94
C GLU A 168 26.97 1.92 -12.13
N LEU A 169 25.78 1.34 -12.13
CA LEU A 169 24.75 1.64 -13.10
C LEU A 169 24.57 3.14 -13.01
N THR A 170 24.95 3.86 -14.08
CA THR A 170 24.46 5.22 -14.28
C THR A 170 22.95 5.09 -14.20
N GLU A 171 22.38 5.46 -13.05
CA GLU A 171 21.00 5.13 -12.68
C GLU A 171 20.10 5.51 -13.84
N ALA A 172 19.43 4.52 -14.43
CA ALA A 172 18.38 4.83 -15.36
C ALA A 172 17.36 5.67 -14.56
N GLU A 173 17.04 6.88 -15.03
CA GLU A 173 16.11 7.77 -14.35
C GLU A 173 14.67 7.49 -14.81
N PRO A 174 13.66 7.63 -13.92
CA PRO A 174 12.28 7.45 -14.28
C PRO A 174 11.92 8.51 -15.33
N SER A 175 10.95 8.19 -16.19
CA SER A 175 10.51 9.13 -17.22
C SER A 175 9.02 9.04 -17.46
N VAL A 176 8.42 10.18 -17.83
CA VAL A 176 7.00 10.33 -18.10
C VAL A 176 6.84 10.74 -19.57
N PHE A 177 6.17 9.92 -20.36
CA PHE A 177 5.94 10.17 -21.78
C PHE A 177 4.61 9.59 -22.28
N PRO A 178 4.15 10.01 -23.47
CA PRO A 178 4.27 11.39 -23.93
C PRO A 178 3.49 12.32 -22.98
N ASN A 179 3.69 13.64 -23.10
CA ASN A 179 2.78 14.60 -22.49
C ASN A 179 1.34 14.26 -22.94
N PRO A 180 0.38 14.03 -22.01
CA PRO A 180 -0.60 12.97 -22.16
C PRO A 180 -1.43 13.18 -23.41
N LEU A 181 -1.49 12.13 -24.23
CA LEU A 181 -2.36 12.02 -25.39
C LEU A 181 -3.57 11.18 -24.98
N ASN A 182 -4.79 11.70 -25.17
CA ASN A 182 -6.04 11.03 -24.78
C ASN A 182 -6.16 10.69 -23.28
N GLY A 183 -5.60 11.54 -22.41
CA GLY A 183 -5.76 11.39 -20.96
C GLY A 183 -4.99 10.21 -20.35
N VAL A 184 -3.93 9.72 -21.01
CA VAL A 184 -3.07 8.65 -20.48
C VAL A 184 -1.62 9.09 -20.47
N LEU A 185 -0.96 8.88 -19.33
CA LEU A 185 0.49 9.00 -19.14
C LEU A 185 1.13 7.61 -19.18
N HIS A 186 2.24 7.46 -19.88
CA HIS A 186 3.09 6.29 -19.76
C HIS A 186 4.29 6.64 -18.88
N ILE A 187 4.44 5.88 -17.83
CA ILE A 187 5.55 6.00 -16.89
C ILE A 187 6.52 4.90 -17.22
N ARG A 188 7.76 5.24 -17.57
CA ARG A 188 8.86 4.28 -17.54
C ARG A 188 9.55 4.43 -16.22
N ASN A 189 9.40 3.39 -15.42
CA ASN A 189 10.02 3.29 -14.13
C ASN A 189 11.33 2.51 -14.26
N THR A 190 12.36 3.03 -13.64
CA THR A 190 13.72 2.49 -13.63
C THR A 190 14.19 2.16 -12.21
N PHE A 191 13.41 2.56 -11.21
CA PHE A 191 13.63 2.27 -9.80
C PHE A 191 12.53 1.33 -9.28
N HIS A 192 12.80 0.65 -8.19
CA HIS A 192 11.91 -0.40 -7.69
C HIS A 192 10.97 0.17 -6.63
N CYS A 193 9.76 -0.40 -6.54
CA CYS A 193 8.79 -0.09 -5.50
C CYS A 193 8.51 1.41 -5.28
N GLN A 194 8.34 2.17 -6.37
CA GLN A 194 8.12 3.61 -6.31
C GLN A 194 6.67 3.99 -6.06
N ARG A 195 6.47 5.26 -5.71
CA ARG A 195 5.15 5.89 -5.65
C ARG A 195 5.04 7.00 -6.68
N LEU A 196 3.90 7.06 -7.31
CA LEU A 196 3.54 8.13 -8.23
C LEU A 196 2.51 9.03 -7.57
N ARG A 197 2.84 10.31 -7.47
CA ARG A 197 1.95 11.36 -6.98
C ARG A 197 1.75 12.39 -8.07
N ILE A 198 0.52 12.86 -8.24
CA ILE A 198 0.22 13.97 -9.14
C ILE A 198 -0.28 15.13 -8.30
N TYR A 199 0.34 16.29 -8.46
CA TYR A 199 -0.03 17.53 -7.80
C TYR A 199 -0.46 18.58 -8.82
N SER A 200 -1.45 19.40 -8.46
CA SER A 200 -1.71 20.66 -9.16
C SER A 200 -0.62 21.70 -8.83
N LEU A 201 -0.53 22.77 -9.61
CA LEU A 201 0.48 23.83 -9.42
C LEU A 201 0.38 24.57 -8.07
N ASP A 202 -0.76 24.52 -7.40
CA ASP A 202 -0.96 25.04 -6.05
C ASP A 202 -0.57 24.02 -4.95
N GLY A 203 -0.01 22.87 -5.34
CA GLY A 203 0.51 21.84 -4.42
C GLY A 203 -0.53 20.83 -3.92
N ARG A 204 -1.79 20.90 -4.37
CA ARG A 204 -2.79 19.91 -3.95
C ARG A 204 -2.54 18.58 -4.65
N ARG A 205 -2.52 17.49 -3.88
CA ARG A 205 -2.39 16.12 -4.39
C ARG A 205 -3.71 15.67 -5.03
N GLN A 206 -3.64 15.30 -6.31
CA GLN A 206 -4.76 14.86 -7.16
C GLN A 206 -4.78 13.35 -7.37
N LEU A 207 -3.61 12.72 -7.35
CA LEU A 207 -3.43 11.27 -7.46
C LEU A 207 -2.30 10.84 -6.52
N ASP A 208 -2.46 9.68 -5.91
CA ASP A 208 -1.42 9.01 -5.14
C ASP A 208 -1.57 7.50 -5.35
N GLN A 209 -0.58 6.86 -5.97
CA GLN A 209 -0.62 5.42 -6.22
C GLN A 209 0.78 4.78 -6.20
N PRO A 210 0.93 3.55 -5.69
CA PRO A 210 2.16 2.79 -5.84
C PRO A 210 2.36 2.35 -7.30
N LEU A 211 3.62 2.29 -7.75
CA LEU A 211 4.03 1.79 -9.06
C LEU A 211 4.40 0.28 -9.06
N ARG A 212 4.24 -0.40 -7.91
CA ARG A 212 4.30 -1.88 -7.70
C ARG A 212 5.33 -2.67 -8.53
N GLY A 213 6.48 -2.06 -8.84
CA GLY A 213 7.56 -2.69 -9.61
C GLY A 213 7.33 -2.80 -11.13
N ALA A 214 6.28 -2.20 -11.69
CA ALA A 214 6.08 -2.19 -13.13
C ALA A 214 7.13 -1.29 -13.82
N LEU A 215 7.94 -1.86 -14.73
CA LEU A 215 8.90 -1.10 -15.55
C LEU A 215 8.21 -0.08 -16.47
N GLN A 216 6.95 -0.37 -16.82
CA GLN A 216 6.08 0.54 -17.55
C GLN A 216 4.69 0.50 -16.94
N GLU A 217 4.13 1.68 -16.66
CA GLU A 217 2.79 1.84 -16.09
C GLU A 217 1.98 2.84 -16.94
N ARG A 218 0.65 2.64 -17.01
CA ARG A 218 -0.27 3.54 -17.71
C ARG A 218 -1.18 4.21 -16.71
N VAL A 219 -0.97 5.51 -16.49
CA VAL A 219 -1.75 6.30 -15.53
C VAL A 219 -2.81 7.09 -16.27
N GLY A 220 -4.08 6.82 -15.95
CA GLY A 220 -5.22 7.59 -16.45
C GLY A 220 -5.30 8.95 -15.78
N VAL A 221 -5.18 10.01 -16.56
CA VAL A 221 -5.32 11.42 -16.12
C VAL A 221 -6.50 12.13 -16.76
N GLY A 222 -7.34 11.43 -17.53
CA GLY A 222 -8.49 12.01 -18.22
C GLY A 222 -9.59 12.58 -17.32
N GLN A 223 -9.58 12.25 -16.02
CA GLN A 223 -10.49 12.82 -15.03
C GLN A 223 -9.99 14.16 -14.46
N LEU A 224 -8.71 14.50 -14.68
CA LEU A 224 -8.15 15.76 -14.21
C LEU A 224 -8.63 16.91 -15.08
N SER A 225 -8.87 18.07 -14.47
CA SER A 225 -9.21 19.28 -15.23
C SER A 225 -8.03 19.68 -16.14
N PRO A 226 -8.29 20.24 -17.33
CA PRO A 226 -7.22 20.74 -18.21
C PRO A 226 -6.32 21.72 -17.46
N GLY A 227 -5.01 21.56 -17.58
CA GLY A 227 -4.05 22.35 -16.81
C GLY A 227 -2.66 21.73 -16.71
N ILE A 228 -1.79 22.39 -15.93
CA ILE A 228 -0.44 21.94 -15.64
C ILE A 228 -0.42 21.20 -14.31
N TYR A 229 0.25 20.05 -14.29
CA TYR A 229 0.44 19.21 -13.12
C TYR A 229 1.92 18.86 -12.93
N LEU A 230 2.29 18.57 -11.70
CA LEU A 230 3.57 18.00 -11.32
C LEU A 230 3.37 16.52 -11.03
N VAL A 231 4.02 15.67 -11.79
CA VAL A 231 4.06 14.22 -11.56
C VAL A 231 5.35 13.91 -10.82
N GLU A 232 5.24 13.58 -9.55
CA GLU A 232 6.35 13.14 -8.72
C GLU A 232 6.40 11.61 -8.74
N ILE A 233 7.59 11.09 -8.95
CA ILE A 233 7.91 9.68 -8.85
C ILE A 233 8.99 9.57 -7.77
N SER A 234 8.66 8.95 -6.64
CA SER A 234 9.54 8.81 -5.48
C SER A 234 9.85 7.35 -5.17
N GLY A 235 11.08 7.07 -4.76
CA GLY A 235 11.50 5.78 -4.20
C GLY A 235 12.75 5.92 -3.34
N GLU A 236 13.38 4.79 -3.01
CA GLU A 236 14.56 4.71 -2.12
C GLU A 236 15.74 5.60 -2.56
N LYS A 237 15.92 5.77 -3.88
CA LYS A 237 16.99 6.59 -4.49
C LYS A 237 16.60 8.07 -4.68
N GLY A 238 15.47 8.48 -4.11
CA GLY A 238 14.96 9.85 -4.10
C GLY A 238 13.74 10.06 -4.99
N ALA A 239 13.39 11.34 -5.16
CA ALA A 239 12.24 11.76 -5.95
C ALA A 239 12.67 12.44 -7.26
N ARG A 240 11.86 12.26 -8.30
CA ARG A 240 11.95 12.99 -9.57
C ARG A 240 10.58 13.58 -9.90
N THR A 241 10.56 14.84 -10.32
CA THR A 241 9.33 15.56 -10.65
C THR A 241 9.32 15.92 -12.12
N PHE A 242 8.20 15.64 -12.78
CA PHE A 242 7.96 15.94 -14.19
C PHE A 242 6.80 16.93 -14.30
N LYS A 243 6.97 17.95 -15.14
CA LYS A 243 5.88 18.85 -15.49
C LYS A 243 5.08 18.26 -16.65
N VAL A 244 3.77 18.13 -16.46
CA VAL A 244 2.84 17.57 -17.43
C VAL A 244 1.71 18.56 -17.70
N MET A 245 1.23 18.62 -18.94
CA MET A 245 0.07 19.40 -19.36
C MET A 245 -1.05 18.46 -19.81
N VAL A 246 -2.14 18.45 -19.04
CA VAL A 246 -3.40 17.78 -19.37
C VAL A 246 -4.24 18.74 -20.22
N ARG A 247 -4.82 18.24 -21.31
CA ARG A 247 -5.64 19.01 -22.26
C ARG A 247 -7.10 18.62 -22.18
#